data_AF-A0A7V9I8X9-F1
#
_entry.id   AF-A0A7V9I8X9-F1
#
_cell.length_a   1.000
_cell.length_b   1.000
_cell.length_c   1.000
_cell.angle_alpha   90.00
_cell.angle_beta   90.00
_cell.angle_gamma   90.00
#
_symmetry.space_group_name_H-M   'P 1'
#
loop_
_entity.id
_entity.type
_entity.pdbx_description
1 polymer ?
#
loop_
_entity_poly.entity_id
_entity_poly.type
_entity_poly.pdbx_seq_one_letter_code
_entity_poly.pdbx_strand_id
1 'polypeptide(L)'
;MSLTMWAPALVAAVLAAGHALAVDLPLSAIGNTPARPFTDSYTIAACILVAAGLLSAVFAGTGQVRRISILAGAYAGAWLMPIELTSAGIVVAWSALAAALCVLASGDRGGMLGYGGAAGLMGGLGSLVALGDVAPLDRLMVDQYAEVAHPLLWSGATAALLALAASLGLASWLTRKHPWSRLFALGAGVFLVYTLSIGIVDEFQRHVASSSDLEGLRKQAQVALSILWATLGGGAFVAGIVTRIGLLRAAGLGLLAIATTKVFLYDLASLDATYRVPSFIGLGILLLASSYAYQRLRLPQEDTSAGT
;
A
#
# COMPACT_ATOMS: atom_id res chain seq x y z
N MET A 1 -25.49 27.64 21.12
CA MET A 1 -26.52 26.66 20.73
C MET A 1 -26.40 25.46 21.67
N SER A 2 -27.44 25.18 22.45
CA SER A 2 -27.43 24.17 23.52
C SER A 2 -27.50 22.74 22.97
N LEU A 3 -26.87 21.78 23.68
CA LEU A 3 -26.90 20.33 23.38
C LEU A 3 -28.32 19.78 23.14
N THR A 4 -29.33 20.42 23.71
CA THR A 4 -30.74 20.02 23.64
C THR A 4 -31.33 20.05 22.23
N MET A 5 -30.81 20.89 21.31
CA MET A 5 -31.30 20.92 19.92
C MET A 5 -30.79 19.76 19.06
N TRP A 6 -29.65 19.14 19.41
CA TRP A 6 -29.00 18.12 18.59
C TRP A 6 -29.34 16.69 19.04
N ALA A 7 -29.82 16.52 20.28
CA ALA A 7 -30.15 15.22 20.85
C ALA A 7 -31.15 14.40 20.02
N PRO A 8 -32.26 14.96 19.47
CA PRO A 8 -33.22 14.17 18.70
C PRO A 8 -32.62 13.68 17.37
N ALA A 9 -31.87 14.54 16.70
CA ALA A 9 -31.21 14.22 15.43
C ALA A 9 -30.13 13.15 15.62
N LEU A 10 -29.36 13.23 16.71
CA LEU A 10 -28.32 12.25 17.04
C LEU A 10 -28.92 10.89 17.40
N VAL A 11 -30.00 10.87 18.19
CA VAL A 11 -30.74 9.63 18.50
C VAL A 11 -31.35 9.02 17.25
N ALA A 12 -31.97 9.82 16.38
CA ALA A 12 -32.51 9.34 15.10
C ALA A 12 -31.41 8.77 14.20
N ALA A 13 -30.24 9.42 14.13
CA ALA A 13 -29.10 8.93 13.37
C ALA A 13 -28.53 7.61 13.92
N VAL A 14 -28.41 7.48 15.25
CA VAL A 14 -27.94 6.25 15.90
C VAL A 14 -28.94 5.11 15.69
N LEU A 15 -30.24 5.38 15.81
CA LEU A 15 -31.28 4.38 15.57
C LEU A 15 -31.35 3.95 14.10
N ALA A 16 -31.23 4.90 13.17
CA ALA A 16 -31.18 4.60 11.74
C ALA A 16 -29.94 3.77 11.39
N ALA A 17 -28.77 4.12 11.92
CA ALA A 17 -27.54 3.35 11.74
C ALA A 17 -27.65 1.95 12.37
N GLY A 18 -28.22 1.85 13.57
CA GLY A 18 -28.45 0.57 14.24
C GLY A 18 -29.43 -0.32 13.49
N HIS A 19 -30.52 0.24 12.96
CA HIS A 19 -31.48 -0.50 12.15
C HIS A 19 -30.87 -0.97 10.83
N ALA A 20 -30.15 -0.08 10.13
CA ALA A 20 -29.46 -0.41 8.90
C ALA A 20 -28.44 -1.55 9.13
N LEU A 21 -27.66 -1.52 10.22
CA LEU A 21 -26.70 -2.59 10.53
C LEU A 21 -27.34 -3.90 10.99
N ALA A 22 -28.49 -3.85 11.66
CA ALA A 22 -29.14 -5.03 12.22
C ALA A 22 -30.06 -5.75 11.23
N VAL A 23 -30.69 -5.01 10.33
CA VAL A 23 -31.76 -5.53 9.46
C VAL A 23 -31.36 -5.44 8.00
N ASP A 24 -30.87 -4.28 7.58
CA ASP A 24 -30.55 -4.05 6.18
C ASP A 24 -29.14 -4.50 5.81
N LEU A 25 -28.20 -4.69 6.75
CA LEU A 25 -26.79 -5.01 6.46
C LEU A 25 -26.22 -5.99 7.51
N PRO A 26 -26.77 -7.21 7.62
CA PRO A 26 -26.39 -8.12 8.68
C PRO A 26 -24.91 -8.53 8.55
N LEU A 27 -24.23 -8.69 9.70
CA LEU A 27 -22.82 -9.13 9.78
C LEU A 27 -22.54 -10.44 9.02
N SER A 28 -23.56 -11.28 8.86
CA SER A 28 -23.49 -12.53 8.10
C SER A 28 -23.42 -12.36 6.58
N ALA A 29 -23.66 -11.16 6.05
CA ALA A 29 -23.56 -10.85 4.63
C ALA A 29 -22.11 -10.54 4.17
N ILE A 30 -21.18 -10.30 5.11
CA ILE A 30 -19.78 -10.01 4.78
C ILE A 30 -19.17 -11.21 4.05
N GLY A 31 -18.62 -10.97 2.85
CA GLY A 31 -17.98 -11.99 2.02
C GLY A 31 -18.89 -12.62 0.95
N ASN A 32 -20.20 -12.34 0.97
CA ASN A 32 -21.09 -12.69 -0.14
C ASN A 32 -21.10 -11.56 -1.15
N THR A 33 -20.45 -11.74 -2.32
CA THR A 33 -20.52 -10.75 -3.40
C THR A 33 -21.92 -10.74 -4.01
N PRO A 34 -22.64 -9.60 -4.05
CA PRO A 34 -23.95 -9.54 -4.66
C PRO A 34 -23.90 -9.79 -6.17
N ALA A 35 -25.01 -10.25 -6.72
CA ALA A 35 -25.14 -10.49 -8.14
C ALA A 35 -24.97 -9.18 -8.92
N ARG A 36 -24.13 -9.20 -9.96
CA ARG A 36 -24.02 -8.06 -10.89
C ARG A 36 -25.21 -8.09 -11.84
N PRO A 37 -25.92 -6.97 -12.08
CA PRO A 37 -25.64 -5.59 -11.67
C PRO A 37 -26.09 -5.23 -10.23
N PHE A 38 -25.40 -4.26 -9.61
CA PHE A 38 -25.62 -3.75 -8.23
C PHE A 38 -26.98 -3.05 -8.03
N THR A 39 -28.07 -3.80 -8.07
CA THR A 39 -29.45 -3.28 -7.93
C THR A 39 -30.19 -3.87 -6.73
N ASP A 40 -29.47 -4.49 -5.80
CA ASP A 40 -30.06 -5.08 -4.61
C ASP A 40 -30.33 -4.02 -3.52
N SER A 41 -31.14 -4.39 -2.55
CA SER A 41 -31.54 -3.53 -1.44
C SER A 41 -30.35 -3.04 -0.62
N TYR A 42 -29.29 -3.86 -0.55
CA TYR A 42 -28.02 -3.56 0.13
C TYR A 42 -27.29 -2.38 -0.52
N THR A 43 -27.09 -2.44 -1.85
CA THR A 43 -26.48 -1.34 -2.62
C THR A 43 -27.27 -0.04 -2.49
N ILE A 44 -28.59 -0.11 -2.56
CA ILE A 44 -29.45 1.08 -2.51
C ILE A 44 -29.39 1.72 -1.13
N ALA A 45 -29.49 0.94 -0.05
CA ALA A 45 -29.35 1.43 1.32
C ALA A 45 -27.97 2.06 1.56
N ALA A 46 -26.92 1.43 1.03
CA ALA A 46 -25.55 1.93 1.05
C ALA A 46 -25.40 3.31 0.39
N CYS A 47 -25.90 3.45 -0.84
CA CYS A 47 -25.87 4.71 -1.57
C CYS A 47 -26.65 5.82 -0.86
N ILE A 48 -27.81 5.49 -0.28
CA ILE A 48 -28.63 6.45 0.49
C ILE A 48 -27.87 6.92 1.74
N LEU A 49 -27.22 6.02 2.48
CA LEU A 49 -26.45 6.39 3.68
C LEU A 49 -25.25 7.29 3.36
N VAL A 50 -24.50 6.96 2.30
CA VAL A 50 -23.37 7.78 1.85
C VAL A 50 -23.85 9.14 1.35
N ALA A 51 -24.90 9.19 0.54
CA ALA A 51 -25.50 10.44 0.07
C ALA A 51 -26.05 11.29 1.21
N ALA A 52 -26.74 10.67 2.18
CA ALA A 52 -27.26 11.34 3.37
C ALA A 52 -26.13 11.90 4.25
N GLY A 53 -25.02 11.17 4.42
CA GLY A 53 -23.84 11.64 5.16
C GLY A 53 -23.16 12.83 4.49
N LEU A 54 -23.00 12.78 3.16
CA LEU A 54 -22.42 13.88 2.38
C LEU A 54 -23.34 15.11 2.34
N LEU A 55 -24.65 14.93 2.16
CA LEU A 55 -25.64 16.01 2.21
C LEU A 55 -25.71 16.64 3.61
N SER A 56 -25.67 15.83 4.67
CA SER A 56 -25.59 16.31 6.06
C SER A 56 -24.37 17.21 6.29
N ALA A 57 -23.24 16.91 5.65
CA ALA A 57 -22.04 17.73 5.74
C ALA A 57 -22.18 19.10 5.04
N VAL A 58 -22.97 19.19 3.96
CA VAL A 58 -23.23 20.46 3.23
C VAL A 58 -24.09 21.41 4.08
N PHE A 59 -25.06 20.88 4.82
CA PHE A 59 -25.98 21.67 5.65
C PHE A 59 -25.52 21.87 7.10
N ALA A 60 -24.32 21.40 7.46
CA ALA A 60 -23.80 21.51 8.82
C ALA A 60 -23.36 22.95 9.16
N GLY A 61 -24.08 23.60 10.09
CA GLY A 61 -23.83 24.99 10.51
C GLY A 61 -22.56 25.22 11.35
N THR A 62 -21.84 24.17 11.77
CA THR A 62 -20.57 24.29 12.50
C THR A 62 -19.50 23.35 11.94
N GLY A 63 -18.22 23.77 12.03
CA GLY A 63 -17.10 22.96 11.55
C GLY A 63 -16.96 21.60 12.24
N GLN A 64 -17.32 21.50 13.53
CA GLN A 64 -17.25 20.24 14.29
C GLN A 64 -18.33 19.24 13.85
N VAL A 65 -19.57 19.71 13.65
CA VAL A 65 -20.66 18.86 13.16
C VAL A 65 -20.34 18.37 11.74
N ARG A 66 -19.84 19.24 10.87
CA ARG A 66 -19.42 18.86 9.52
C ARG A 66 -18.37 17.75 9.53
N ARG A 67 -17.38 17.84 10.43
CA ARG A 67 -16.35 16.79 10.60
C ARG A 67 -16.95 15.45 11.01
N ILE A 68 -17.84 15.46 12.01
CA ILE A 68 -18.50 14.25 12.51
C ILE A 68 -19.35 13.61 11.41
N SER A 69 -20.14 14.40 10.67
CA SER A 69 -20.96 13.89 9.56
C SER A 69 -20.11 13.26 8.45
N ILE A 70 -19.01 13.91 8.05
CA ILE A 70 -18.10 13.37 7.02
C ILE A 70 -17.46 12.07 7.50
N LEU A 71 -16.97 12.03 8.74
CA LEU A 71 -16.36 10.82 9.31
C LEU A 71 -17.37 9.68 9.42
N ALA A 72 -18.58 9.96 9.90
CA ALA A 72 -19.65 8.97 9.98
C ALA A 72 -20.00 8.41 8.59
N GLY A 73 -20.13 9.27 7.58
CA GLY A 73 -20.34 8.84 6.20
C GLY A 73 -19.19 8.01 5.63
N ALA A 74 -17.95 8.39 5.93
CA ALA A 74 -16.77 7.65 5.49
C ALA A 74 -16.69 6.26 6.16
N TYR A 75 -16.97 6.15 7.47
CA TYR A 75 -17.00 4.87 8.17
C TYR A 75 -18.16 3.98 7.71
N ALA A 76 -19.35 4.55 7.50
CA ALA A 76 -20.48 3.81 6.94
C ALA A 76 -20.15 3.28 5.54
N GLY A 77 -19.61 4.12 4.66
CA GLY A 77 -19.16 3.71 3.32
C GLY A 77 -18.08 2.63 3.38
N ALA A 78 -17.08 2.77 4.26
CA ALA A 78 -16.03 1.77 4.42
C ALA A 78 -16.57 0.43 4.95
N TRP A 79 -17.57 0.45 5.83
CA TRP A 79 -18.24 -0.74 6.34
C TRP A 79 -19.04 -1.50 5.26
N LEU A 80 -19.61 -0.76 4.31
CA LEU A 80 -20.42 -1.30 3.23
C LEU A 80 -19.60 -2.00 2.13
N MET A 81 -18.38 -1.51 1.89
CA MET A 81 -17.55 -1.99 0.78
C MET A 81 -17.25 -3.49 0.79
N PRO A 82 -16.97 -4.16 1.93
CA PRO A 82 -16.76 -5.61 1.97
C PRO A 82 -17.98 -6.47 1.64
N ILE A 83 -19.17 -5.89 1.64
CA ILE A 83 -20.40 -6.57 1.24
C ILE A 83 -20.55 -6.46 -0.28
N GLU A 84 -20.27 -5.29 -0.84
CA GLU A 84 -20.54 -4.98 -2.25
C GLU A 84 -19.39 -5.30 -3.22
N LEU A 85 -18.14 -5.19 -2.76
CA LEU A 85 -16.96 -5.20 -3.62
C LEU A 85 -16.16 -6.49 -3.46
N THR A 86 -15.51 -6.90 -4.56
CA THR A 86 -14.47 -7.94 -4.50
C THR A 86 -13.30 -7.46 -3.64
N SER A 87 -12.46 -8.36 -3.13
CA SER A 87 -11.32 -8.00 -2.27
C SER A 87 -10.41 -6.91 -2.89
N ALA A 88 -10.16 -6.98 -4.19
CA ALA A 88 -9.44 -5.93 -4.92
C ALA A 88 -10.20 -4.59 -4.95
N GLY A 89 -11.52 -4.62 -5.17
CA GLY A 89 -12.38 -3.45 -5.16
C GLY A 89 -12.44 -2.78 -3.78
N ILE A 90 -12.48 -3.56 -2.69
CA ILE A 90 -12.43 -3.06 -1.30
C ILE A 90 -11.16 -2.22 -1.11
N VAL A 91 -10.00 -2.75 -1.49
CA VAL A 91 -8.71 -2.06 -1.33
C VAL A 91 -8.68 -0.75 -2.13
N VAL A 92 -9.15 -0.77 -3.38
CA VAL A 92 -9.22 0.45 -4.22
C VAL A 92 -10.12 1.50 -3.55
N ALA A 93 -11.29 1.09 -3.08
CA ALA A 93 -12.29 1.99 -2.55
C ALA A 93 -11.89 2.56 -1.18
N TRP A 94 -11.30 1.76 -0.28
CA TRP A 94 -10.69 2.25 0.96
C TRP A 94 -9.48 3.15 0.72
N SER A 95 -8.67 2.89 -0.31
CA SER A 95 -7.56 3.77 -0.69
C SER A 95 -8.06 5.13 -1.19
N ALA A 96 -9.15 5.15 -1.95
CA ALA A 96 -9.79 6.37 -2.41
C ALA A 96 -10.40 7.18 -1.25
N LEU A 97 -11.07 6.52 -0.30
CA LEU A 97 -11.56 7.17 0.92
C LEU A 97 -10.41 7.73 1.76
N ALA A 98 -9.33 6.96 1.96
CA ALA A 98 -8.15 7.42 2.68
C ALA A 98 -7.53 8.65 2.01
N ALA A 99 -7.40 8.65 0.68
CA ALA A 99 -6.92 9.80 -0.09
C ALA A 99 -7.81 11.03 0.10
N ALA A 100 -9.14 10.88 -0.01
CA ALA A 100 -10.09 11.97 0.17
C ALA A 100 -10.02 12.56 1.60
N LEU A 101 -9.94 11.70 2.61
CA LEU A 101 -9.78 12.12 4.00
C LEU A 101 -8.42 12.82 4.25
N CYS A 102 -7.34 12.37 3.62
CA CYS A 102 -6.06 13.07 3.68
C CYS A 102 -6.13 14.49 3.07
N VAL A 103 -6.84 14.66 1.94
CA VAL A 103 -7.07 15.98 1.34
C VAL A 103 -7.84 16.88 2.31
N LEU A 104 -8.91 16.38 2.92
CA LEU A 104 -9.67 17.12 3.94
C LEU A 104 -8.84 17.46 5.17
N ALA A 105 -7.99 16.54 5.64
CA ALA A 105 -7.07 16.76 6.76
C ALA A 105 -6.07 17.88 6.48
N SER A 106 -5.64 18.04 5.22
CA SER A 106 -4.69 19.08 4.82
C SER A 106 -5.28 20.50 4.86
N GLY A 107 -6.59 20.63 4.60
CA GLY A 107 -7.32 21.90 4.61
C GLY A 107 -7.89 22.29 5.98
N ASP A 108 -7.99 21.36 6.91
CA ASP A 108 -8.66 21.58 8.21
C ASP A 108 -7.80 21.14 9.41
N ARG A 109 -7.08 22.11 10.01
CA ARG A 109 -6.20 21.87 11.17
C ARG A 109 -6.91 21.22 12.35
N GLY A 110 -8.17 21.58 12.61
CA GLY A 110 -8.93 21.02 13.72
C GLY A 110 -9.50 19.62 13.41
N GLY A 111 -9.53 19.23 12.13
CA GLY A 111 -9.94 17.91 11.67
C GLY A 111 -8.76 16.95 11.45
N MET A 112 -7.52 17.42 11.54
CA MET A 112 -6.32 16.65 11.19
C MET A 112 -6.24 15.29 11.90
N LEU A 113 -6.52 15.24 13.21
CA LEU A 113 -6.50 13.97 13.96
C LEU A 113 -7.64 13.03 13.55
N GLY A 114 -8.84 13.55 13.34
CA GLY A 114 -10.01 12.73 12.96
C GLY A 114 -9.88 12.18 11.55
N TYR A 115 -9.67 13.07 10.57
CA TYR A 115 -9.51 12.68 9.17
C TYR A 115 -8.23 11.88 8.94
N GLY A 116 -7.11 12.27 9.56
CA GLY A 116 -5.85 11.53 9.46
C GLY A 116 -5.92 10.15 10.10
N GLY A 117 -6.57 10.02 11.27
CA GLY A 117 -6.80 8.73 11.92
C GLY A 117 -7.68 7.80 11.08
N ALA A 118 -8.78 8.31 10.53
CA ALA A 118 -9.66 7.55 9.65
C ALA A 118 -8.95 7.13 8.34
N ALA A 119 -8.19 8.04 7.72
CA ALA A 119 -7.39 7.72 6.54
C ALA A 119 -6.33 6.64 6.82
N GLY A 120 -5.63 6.75 7.95
CA GLY A 120 -4.64 5.76 8.38
C GLY A 120 -5.26 4.39 8.65
N LEU A 121 -6.44 4.34 9.27
CA LEU A 121 -7.18 3.10 9.49
C LEU A 121 -7.58 2.44 8.17
N MET A 122 -8.17 3.20 7.25
CA MET A 122 -8.61 2.67 5.95
C MET A 122 -7.44 2.22 5.08
N GLY A 123 -6.36 3.00 5.02
CA GLY A 123 -5.14 2.61 4.31
C GLY A 123 -4.45 1.39 4.93
N GLY A 124 -4.44 1.30 6.27
CA GLY A 124 -3.90 0.16 7.01
C GLY A 124 -4.69 -1.13 6.78
N LEU A 125 -6.02 -1.07 6.94
CA LEU A 125 -6.89 -2.22 6.65
C LEU A 125 -6.83 -2.61 5.17
N GLY A 126 -6.80 -1.63 4.26
CA GLY A 126 -6.62 -1.88 2.83
C GLY A 126 -5.30 -2.58 2.53
N SER A 127 -4.23 -2.22 3.21
CA SER A 127 -2.93 -2.90 3.09
C SER A 127 -2.99 -4.34 3.59
N LEU A 128 -3.71 -4.61 4.70
CA LEU A 128 -3.88 -5.96 5.23
C LEU A 128 -4.69 -6.85 4.28
N VAL A 129 -5.81 -6.35 3.75
CA VAL A 129 -6.62 -7.09 2.76
C VAL A 129 -5.83 -7.31 1.47
N ALA A 130 -5.05 -6.30 1.04
CA ALA A 130 -4.19 -6.44 -0.13
C ALA A 130 -3.18 -7.57 0.03
N LEU A 131 -2.51 -7.67 1.19
CA LEU A 131 -1.49 -8.68 1.46
C LEU A 131 -2.05 -10.03 1.90
N GLY A 132 -3.30 -10.09 2.37
CA GLY A 132 -3.95 -11.33 2.79
C GLY A 132 -4.65 -12.05 1.64
N ASP A 133 -5.44 -11.31 0.85
CA ASP A 133 -6.39 -11.93 -0.08
C ASP A 133 -6.12 -11.59 -1.54
N VAL A 134 -5.69 -10.35 -1.83
CA VAL A 134 -5.60 -9.85 -3.22
C VAL A 134 -4.27 -10.22 -3.87
N ALA A 135 -3.20 -9.98 -3.11
CA ALA A 135 -1.82 -10.09 -3.51
C ALA A 135 -0.99 -10.67 -2.35
N PRO A 136 -1.26 -11.93 -1.96
CA PRO A 136 -0.49 -12.59 -0.93
C PRO A 136 0.96 -12.82 -1.36
N LEU A 137 1.87 -12.92 -0.38
CA LEU A 137 3.33 -12.92 -0.64
C LEU A 137 3.81 -14.16 -1.41
N ASP A 138 3.07 -15.26 -1.32
CA ASP A 138 3.25 -16.48 -2.12
C ASP A 138 3.02 -16.25 -3.62
N ARG A 139 2.22 -15.24 -4.00
CA ARG A 139 2.03 -14.82 -5.40
C ARG A 139 3.31 -14.30 -6.07
N LEU A 140 4.39 -14.06 -5.31
CA LEU A 140 5.72 -13.82 -5.87
C LEU A 140 6.38 -15.09 -6.43
N MET A 141 5.73 -16.25 -6.30
CA MET A 141 6.17 -17.51 -6.88
C MET A 141 5.17 -17.97 -7.96
N VAL A 142 5.69 -18.65 -8.97
CA VAL A 142 4.85 -19.25 -10.03
C VAL A 142 4.20 -20.52 -9.46
N ASP A 143 2.88 -20.49 -9.34
CA ASP A 143 2.07 -21.62 -8.91
C ASP A 143 1.58 -22.43 -10.11
N GLN A 144 1.47 -23.74 -9.93
CA GLN A 144 1.02 -24.70 -10.94
C GLN A 144 -0.50 -24.71 -11.11
N TYR A 145 -1.26 -24.22 -10.11
CA TYR A 145 -2.72 -24.26 -10.10
C TYR A 145 -3.38 -22.90 -10.35
N ALA A 146 -2.62 -21.82 -10.35
CA ALA A 146 -3.14 -20.47 -10.56
C ALA A 146 -3.13 -20.11 -12.05
N GLU A 147 -4.31 -20.03 -12.67
CA GLU A 147 -4.45 -19.53 -14.03
C GLU A 147 -4.64 -18.01 -14.06
N VAL A 148 -3.73 -17.32 -14.75
CA VAL A 148 -3.77 -15.86 -14.96
C VAL A 148 -4.16 -15.59 -16.41
N ALA A 149 -5.44 -15.30 -16.65
CA ALA A 149 -5.98 -14.98 -17.98
C ALA A 149 -6.20 -13.47 -18.17
N HIS A 150 -5.19 -12.64 -17.89
CA HIS A 150 -5.28 -11.19 -18.11
C HIS A 150 -3.93 -10.61 -18.55
N PRO A 151 -3.90 -9.54 -19.38
CA PRO A 151 -2.66 -8.92 -19.81
C PRO A 151 -1.81 -8.38 -18.64
N LEU A 152 -0.53 -8.11 -18.92
CA LEU A 152 0.42 -7.52 -17.97
C LEU A 152 -0.21 -6.29 -17.28
N LEU A 153 -0.17 -6.28 -15.94
CA LEU A 153 -0.70 -5.21 -15.09
C LEU A 153 -2.22 -4.95 -15.18
N TRP A 154 -3.01 -5.86 -15.77
CA TRP A 154 -4.48 -5.71 -15.87
C TRP A 154 -5.24 -6.51 -14.79
N SER A 155 -4.57 -6.91 -13.71
CA SER A 155 -5.17 -7.70 -12.64
C SER A 155 -5.92 -6.83 -11.63
N GLY A 156 -6.87 -7.40 -10.89
CA GLY A 156 -7.46 -6.72 -9.74
C GLY A 156 -6.41 -6.33 -8.69
N ALA A 157 -5.34 -7.14 -8.58
CA ALA A 157 -4.23 -6.89 -7.68
C ALA A 157 -3.42 -5.64 -8.07
N THR A 158 -3.16 -5.43 -9.36
CA THR A 158 -2.43 -4.24 -9.80
C THR A 158 -3.23 -2.97 -9.53
N ALA A 159 -4.54 -2.98 -9.78
CA ALA A 159 -5.41 -1.85 -9.46
C ALA A 159 -5.42 -1.54 -7.95
N ALA A 160 -5.54 -2.57 -7.10
CA ALA A 160 -5.53 -2.43 -5.65
C ALA A 160 -4.20 -1.85 -5.12
N LEU A 161 -3.06 -2.39 -5.55
CA LEU A 161 -1.74 -1.96 -5.10
C LEU A 161 -1.38 -0.57 -5.62
N LEU A 162 -1.77 -0.22 -6.85
CA LEU A 162 -1.59 1.14 -7.39
C LEU A 162 -2.46 2.15 -6.66
N ALA A 163 -3.69 1.79 -6.27
CA ALA A 163 -4.54 2.67 -5.47
C ALA A 163 -3.92 2.95 -4.08
N LEU A 164 -3.35 1.92 -3.42
CA LEU A 164 -2.60 2.09 -2.18
C LEU A 164 -1.36 2.96 -2.38
N ALA A 165 -0.56 2.70 -3.40
CA ALA A 165 0.62 3.51 -3.72
C ALA A 165 0.25 4.98 -3.98
N ALA A 166 -0.81 5.23 -4.74
CA ALA A 166 -1.30 6.57 -5.06
C ALA A 166 -1.81 7.30 -3.81
N SER A 167 -2.59 6.63 -2.95
CA SER A 167 -3.10 7.23 -1.71
C SER A 167 -1.97 7.62 -0.75
N LEU A 168 -0.95 6.76 -0.59
CA LEU A 168 0.26 7.05 0.20
C LEU A 168 1.14 8.13 -0.45
N GLY A 169 1.26 8.13 -1.78
CA GLY A 169 1.96 9.19 -2.52
C GLY A 169 1.29 10.56 -2.33
N LEU A 170 -0.04 10.60 -2.38
CA LEU A 170 -0.81 11.80 -2.09
C LEU A 170 -0.66 12.23 -0.63
N ALA A 171 -0.75 11.29 0.32
CA ALA A 171 -0.52 11.58 1.73
C ALA A 171 0.87 12.14 1.98
N SER A 172 1.90 11.60 1.32
CA SER A 172 3.28 12.12 1.36
C SER A 172 3.36 13.54 0.81
N TRP A 173 2.70 13.82 -0.33
CA TRP A 173 2.66 15.14 -0.95
C TRP A 173 1.98 16.19 -0.05
N LEU A 174 0.82 15.86 0.50
CA LEU A 174 0.05 16.74 1.38
C LEU A 174 0.76 17.01 2.71
N THR A 175 1.47 16.01 3.23
CA THR A 175 2.16 16.09 4.52
C THR A 175 3.65 16.40 4.39
N ARG A 176 4.13 16.93 3.25
CA ARG A 176 5.56 17.21 2.97
C ARG A 176 6.32 17.95 4.09
N LYS A 177 5.64 18.78 4.89
CA LYS A 177 6.22 19.52 6.02
C LYS A 177 6.33 18.70 7.32
N HIS A 178 5.66 17.55 7.38
CA HIS A 178 5.58 16.69 8.54
C HIS A 178 6.59 15.52 8.44
N PRO A 179 7.16 15.03 9.56
CA PRO A 179 8.14 13.94 9.53
C PRO A 179 7.61 12.64 8.92
N TRP A 180 6.29 12.43 8.96
CA TRP A 180 5.63 11.22 8.48
C TRP A 180 5.58 11.13 6.95
N SER A 181 5.81 12.24 6.23
CA SER A 181 5.86 12.25 4.76
C SER A 181 6.86 11.25 4.18
N ARG A 182 7.97 11.03 4.88
CA ARG A 182 9.01 10.07 4.49
C ARG A 182 8.50 8.63 4.58
N LEU A 183 7.75 8.31 5.63
CA LEU A 183 7.16 6.97 5.80
C LEU A 183 6.11 6.70 4.71
N PHE A 184 5.26 7.68 4.40
CA PHE A 184 4.29 7.55 3.32
C PHE A 184 4.95 7.41 1.93
N ALA A 185 6.02 8.17 1.67
CA ALA A 185 6.80 8.04 0.43
C ALA A 185 7.46 6.66 0.30
N LEU A 186 8.02 6.13 1.40
CA LEU A 186 8.59 4.78 1.44
C LEU A 186 7.52 3.73 1.21
N GLY A 187 6.38 3.82 1.89
CA GLY A 187 5.25 2.90 1.71
C GLY A 187 4.74 2.89 0.27
N ALA A 188 4.58 4.07 -0.34
CA ALA A 188 4.21 4.19 -1.75
C ALA A 188 5.24 3.52 -2.66
N GLY A 189 6.54 3.73 -2.42
CA GLY A 189 7.62 3.08 -3.15
C GLY A 189 7.60 1.55 -3.01
N VAL A 190 7.36 1.03 -1.81
CA VAL A 190 7.24 -0.41 -1.56
C VAL A 190 6.08 -1.01 -2.35
N PHE A 191 4.90 -0.38 -2.33
CA PHE A 191 3.76 -0.87 -3.11
C PHE A 191 3.98 -0.79 -4.63
N LEU A 192 4.71 0.21 -5.12
CA LEU A 192 5.09 0.29 -6.54
C LEU A 192 6.03 -0.85 -6.95
N VAL A 193 7.08 -1.11 -6.15
CA VAL A 193 7.99 -2.24 -6.39
C VAL A 193 7.22 -3.56 -6.32
N TYR A 194 6.29 -3.70 -5.37
CA TYR A 194 5.48 -4.90 -5.23
C TYR A 194 4.54 -5.11 -6.42
N THR A 195 3.88 -4.04 -6.90
CA THR A 195 3.03 -4.08 -8.09
C THR A 195 3.79 -4.57 -9.32
N LEU A 196 4.99 -4.03 -9.55
CA LEU A 196 5.83 -4.46 -10.68
C LEU A 196 6.32 -5.90 -10.52
N SER A 197 6.61 -6.32 -9.28
CA SER A 197 7.02 -7.70 -8.97
C SER A 197 5.90 -8.70 -9.30
N ILE A 198 4.67 -8.41 -8.88
CA ILE A 198 3.50 -9.23 -9.23
C ILE A 198 3.24 -9.20 -10.72
N GLY A 199 3.31 -8.03 -11.36
CA GLY A 199 3.11 -7.93 -12.81
C GLY A 199 4.07 -8.81 -13.60
N ILE A 200 5.33 -8.91 -13.18
CA ILE A 200 6.31 -9.82 -13.79
C ILE A 200 5.94 -11.28 -13.52
N VAL A 201 5.58 -11.65 -12.29
CA VAL A 201 5.24 -13.06 -11.98
C VAL A 201 3.97 -13.49 -12.69
N ASP A 202 2.95 -12.62 -12.73
CA ASP A 202 1.71 -12.83 -13.48
C ASP A 202 2.02 -13.10 -14.96
N GLU A 203 2.99 -12.39 -15.57
CA GLU A 203 3.44 -12.65 -16.95
C GLU A 203 3.95 -14.07 -17.17
N PHE A 204 4.81 -14.55 -16.27
CA PHE A 204 5.32 -15.91 -16.35
C PHE A 204 4.22 -16.93 -16.06
N GLN A 205 3.29 -16.64 -15.14
CA GLN A 205 2.14 -17.51 -14.84
C GLN A 205 1.25 -17.74 -16.07
N ARG A 206 1.11 -16.76 -16.98
CA ARG A 206 0.34 -16.95 -18.24
C ARG A 206 0.87 -18.07 -19.13
N HIS A 207 2.15 -18.39 -19.00
CA HIS A 207 2.82 -19.38 -19.83
C HIS A 207 2.83 -20.79 -19.21
N VAL A 208 2.40 -20.94 -17.94
CA VAL A 208 2.40 -22.20 -17.20
C VAL A 208 1.64 -23.31 -17.91
N ALA A 209 0.43 -23.01 -18.40
CA ALA A 209 -0.43 -23.99 -19.08
C ALA A 209 0.18 -24.49 -20.42
N SER A 210 1.08 -23.72 -21.03
CA SER A 210 1.74 -24.07 -22.28
C SER A 210 3.13 -24.70 -22.10
N SER A 211 3.71 -24.60 -20.90
CA SER A 211 5.08 -25.03 -20.61
C SER A 211 5.13 -26.45 -20.06
N SER A 212 5.94 -27.33 -20.66
CA SER A 212 6.25 -28.66 -20.11
C SER A 212 7.33 -28.64 -19.01
N ASP A 213 8.05 -27.53 -18.85
CA ASP A 213 9.13 -27.33 -17.87
C ASP A 213 8.78 -26.21 -16.88
N LEU A 214 7.97 -26.57 -15.87
CA LEU A 214 7.55 -25.64 -14.81
C LEU A 214 8.71 -25.15 -13.94
N GLU A 215 9.71 -26.01 -13.72
CA GLU A 215 10.87 -25.68 -12.87
C GLU A 215 11.78 -24.65 -13.55
N GLY A 216 12.01 -24.78 -14.86
CA GLY A 216 12.68 -23.76 -15.65
C GLY A 216 11.95 -22.42 -15.61
N LEU A 217 10.62 -22.42 -15.74
CA LEU A 217 9.80 -21.21 -15.70
C LEU A 217 9.86 -20.50 -14.34
N ARG A 218 9.79 -21.26 -13.25
CA ARG A 218 9.96 -20.74 -11.87
C ARG A 218 11.31 -20.07 -11.68
N LYS A 219 12.39 -20.69 -12.16
CA LYS A 219 13.74 -20.12 -12.09
C LYS A 219 13.84 -18.83 -12.89
N GLN A 220 13.30 -18.81 -14.11
CA GLN A 220 13.29 -17.60 -14.95
C GLN A 220 12.53 -16.45 -14.28
N ALA A 221 11.36 -16.71 -13.69
CA ALA A 221 10.60 -15.70 -12.95
C ALA A 221 11.39 -15.14 -11.76
N GLN A 222 12.08 -15.99 -10.99
CA GLN A 222 12.91 -15.53 -9.87
C GLN A 222 14.12 -14.69 -10.31
N VAL A 223 14.76 -15.07 -11.42
CA VAL A 223 15.83 -14.27 -12.02
C VAL A 223 15.30 -12.92 -12.49
N ALA A 224 14.15 -12.88 -13.18
CA ALA A 224 13.51 -11.64 -13.61
C ALA A 224 13.17 -10.72 -12.43
N LEU A 225 12.67 -11.27 -11.32
CA LEU A 225 12.42 -10.50 -10.09
C LEU A 225 13.72 -9.90 -9.51
N SER A 226 14.81 -10.66 -9.50
CA SER A 226 16.12 -10.15 -9.01
C SER A 226 16.64 -9.02 -9.90
N ILE A 227 16.52 -9.15 -11.22
CA ILE A 227 16.87 -8.09 -12.18
C ILE A 227 15.98 -6.85 -11.97
N LEU A 228 14.68 -7.03 -11.78
CA LEU A 228 13.76 -5.94 -11.48
C LEU A 228 14.19 -5.18 -10.21
N TRP A 229 14.43 -5.89 -9.11
CA TRP A 229 14.81 -5.23 -7.86
C TRP A 229 16.17 -4.52 -7.96
N ALA A 230 17.13 -5.13 -8.65
CA ALA A 230 18.43 -4.51 -8.89
C ALA A 230 18.33 -3.24 -9.75
N THR A 231 17.53 -3.29 -10.83
CA THR A 231 17.32 -2.14 -11.73
C THR A 231 16.55 -1.02 -11.04
N LEU A 232 15.48 -1.34 -10.31
CA LEU A 232 14.72 -0.35 -9.54
C LEU A 232 15.56 0.25 -8.40
N GLY A 233 16.32 -0.58 -7.68
CA GLY A 233 17.19 -0.13 -6.59
C GLY A 233 18.33 0.75 -7.09
N GLY A 234 18.99 0.34 -8.16
CA GLY A 234 20.03 1.12 -8.82
C GLY A 234 19.49 2.43 -9.40
N GLY A 235 18.36 2.37 -10.11
CA GLY A 235 17.68 3.54 -10.66
C GLY A 235 17.28 4.54 -9.58
N ALA A 236 16.68 4.07 -8.47
CA ALA A 236 16.34 4.91 -7.32
C ALA A 236 17.59 5.50 -6.67
N PHE A 237 18.66 4.73 -6.49
CA PHE A 237 19.90 5.24 -5.92
C PHE A 237 20.51 6.36 -6.78
N VAL A 238 20.64 6.14 -8.09
CA VAL A 238 21.15 7.13 -9.04
C VAL A 238 20.24 8.35 -9.07
N ALA A 239 18.91 8.16 -9.16
CA ALA A 239 17.94 9.25 -9.10
C ALA A 239 18.08 10.05 -7.81
N GLY A 240 18.36 9.40 -6.67
CA GLY A 240 18.57 10.06 -5.40
C GLY A 240 19.87 10.87 -5.33
N ILE A 241 20.91 10.46 -6.06
CA ILE A 241 22.14 11.26 -6.23
C ILE A 241 21.84 12.49 -7.09
N VAL A 242 21.23 12.29 -8.26
CA VAL A 242 20.94 13.37 -9.23
C VAL A 242 19.98 14.41 -8.64
N THR A 243 18.93 13.96 -7.95
CA THR A 243 17.93 14.84 -7.32
C THR A 243 18.33 15.33 -5.92
N ARG A 244 19.47 14.86 -5.39
CA ARG A 244 19.95 15.13 -4.02
C ARG A 244 18.97 14.74 -2.90
N ILE A 245 18.05 13.81 -3.17
CA ILE A 245 17.07 13.32 -2.19
C ILE A 245 17.68 12.16 -1.39
N GLY A 246 18.02 12.41 -0.12
CA GLY A 246 18.58 11.40 0.79
C GLY A 246 17.71 10.15 0.95
N LEU A 247 16.38 10.33 1.00
CA LEU A 247 15.43 9.22 1.12
C LEU A 247 15.51 8.25 -0.07
N LEU A 248 15.62 8.78 -1.28
CA LEU A 248 15.65 7.98 -2.50
C LEU A 248 16.97 7.21 -2.64
N ARG A 249 18.08 7.80 -2.18
CA ARG A 249 19.37 7.11 -2.05
C ARG A 249 19.30 5.96 -1.04
N ALA A 250 18.76 6.21 0.15
CA ALA A 250 18.64 5.20 1.20
C ALA A 250 17.70 4.06 0.78
N ALA A 251 16.56 4.38 0.17
CA ALA A 251 15.62 3.38 -0.35
C ALA A 251 16.24 2.55 -1.49
N GLY A 252 16.94 3.19 -2.43
CA GLY A 252 17.64 2.50 -3.51
C GLY A 252 18.74 1.57 -3.01
N LEU A 253 19.58 2.02 -2.07
CA LEU A 253 20.59 1.18 -1.42
C LEU A 253 19.96 0.02 -0.64
N GLY A 254 18.86 0.27 0.08
CA GLY A 254 18.13 -0.76 0.80
C GLY A 254 17.60 -1.85 -0.15
N LEU A 255 16.98 -1.44 -1.27
CA LEU A 255 16.47 -2.39 -2.27
C LEU A 255 17.61 -3.16 -2.96
N LEU A 256 18.73 -2.51 -3.28
CA LEU A 256 19.93 -3.18 -3.81
C LEU A 256 20.50 -4.19 -2.81
N ALA A 257 20.56 -3.85 -1.52
CA ALA A 257 21.03 -4.77 -0.49
C ALA A 257 20.10 -6.00 -0.39
N ILE A 258 18.78 -5.80 -0.46
CA ILE A 258 17.79 -6.90 -0.49
C ILE A 258 17.98 -7.78 -1.74
N ALA A 259 18.07 -7.18 -2.93
CA ALA A 259 18.27 -7.91 -4.18
C ALA A 259 19.57 -8.72 -4.18
N THR A 260 20.65 -8.10 -3.73
CA THR A 260 21.97 -8.74 -3.61
C THR A 260 21.91 -9.90 -2.62
N THR A 261 21.33 -9.69 -1.43
CA THR A 261 21.15 -10.74 -0.42
C THR A 261 20.32 -11.90 -0.97
N LYS A 262 19.23 -11.61 -1.70
CA LYS A 262 18.40 -12.62 -2.35
C LYS A 262 19.22 -13.48 -3.31
N VAL A 263 19.99 -12.86 -4.21
CA VAL A 263 20.83 -13.58 -5.18
C VAL A 263 21.88 -14.42 -4.46
N PHE A 264 22.58 -13.85 -3.48
CA PHE A 264 23.55 -14.60 -2.70
C PHE A 264 22.92 -15.81 -1.98
N LEU A 265 21.77 -15.65 -1.33
CA LEU A 265 21.12 -16.76 -0.64
C LEU A 265 20.65 -17.85 -1.61
N TYR A 266 20.11 -17.49 -2.78
CA TYR A 266 19.68 -18.46 -3.79
C TYR A 266 20.87 -19.16 -4.47
N ASP A 267 21.90 -18.41 -4.87
CA ASP A 267 23.10 -18.99 -5.49
C ASP A 267 23.87 -19.86 -4.47
N LEU A 268 24.12 -19.38 -3.25
CA LEU A 268 24.82 -20.16 -2.22
C LEU A 268 24.00 -21.36 -1.72
N ALA A 269 22.66 -21.30 -1.71
CA ALA A 269 21.85 -22.47 -1.37
C ALA A 269 21.95 -23.58 -2.43
N SER A 270 22.17 -23.22 -3.71
CA SER A 270 22.41 -24.18 -4.79
C SER A 270 23.81 -24.80 -4.76
N LEU A 271 24.77 -24.16 -4.07
CA LEU A 271 26.14 -24.64 -3.89
C LEU A 271 26.21 -25.73 -2.81
N ASP A 272 27.02 -26.75 -3.09
CA ASP A 272 27.32 -27.85 -2.17
C ASP A 272 28.01 -27.32 -0.90
N ALA A 273 27.87 -28.02 0.24
CA ALA A 273 28.31 -27.50 1.55
C ALA A 273 29.79 -27.06 1.58
N THR A 274 30.64 -27.73 0.79
CA THR A 274 32.07 -27.44 0.61
C THR A 274 32.34 -26.04 0.04
N TYR A 275 31.44 -25.50 -0.78
CA TYR A 275 31.62 -24.19 -1.43
C TYR A 275 30.91 -23.04 -0.71
N ARG A 276 29.98 -23.33 0.21
CA ARG A 276 29.28 -22.30 1.01
C ARG A 276 30.22 -21.58 1.97
N VAL A 277 31.04 -22.32 2.71
CA VAL A 277 31.96 -21.78 3.73
C VAL A 277 32.97 -20.79 3.13
N PRO A 278 33.73 -21.11 2.06
CA PRO A 278 34.67 -20.16 1.48
C PRO A 278 33.96 -18.96 0.81
N SER A 279 32.76 -19.14 0.27
CA SER A 279 31.98 -18.03 -0.32
C SER A 279 31.55 -17.00 0.73
N PHE A 280 31.13 -17.45 1.92
CA PHE A 280 30.82 -16.55 3.04
C PHE A 280 32.07 -15.82 3.55
N ILE A 281 33.20 -16.51 3.64
CA ILE A 281 34.48 -15.90 4.04
C ILE A 281 34.91 -14.84 3.01
N GLY A 282 34.86 -15.18 1.72
CA GLY A 282 35.18 -14.26 0.63
C GLY A 282 34.27 -13.03 0.62
N LEU A 283 32.96 -13.23 0.82
CA LEU A 283 31.98 -12.15 0.95
C LEU A 283 32.29 -11.26 2.17
N GLY A 284 32.58 -11.86 3.32
CA GLY A 284 32.94 -11.13 4.55
C GLY A 284 34.19 -10.26 4.35
N ILE A 285 35.22 -10.81 3.73
CA ILE A 285 36.45 -10.06 3.39
C ILE A 285 36.13 -8.91 2.43
N LEU A 286 35.32 -9.15 1.39
CA LEU A 286 34.94 -8.13 0.42
C LEU A 286 34.13 -6.99 1.05
N LEU A 287 33.22 -7.31 1.97
CA LEU A 287 32.45 -6.31 2.73
C LEU A 287 33.34 -5.50 3.67
N LEU A 288 34.26 -6.15 4.39
CA LEU A 288 35.24 -5.46 5.24
C LEU A 288 36.15 -4.53 4.42
N ALA A 289 36.64 -5.00 3.28
CA ALA A 289 37.46 -4.21 2.36
C ALA A 289 36.68 -3.00 1.79
N SER A 290 35.41 -3.21 1.41
CA SER A 290 34.54 -2.14 0.90
C SER A 290 34.22 -1.10 1.98
N SER A 291 33.96 -1.53 3.22
CA SER A 291 33.75 -0.64 4.36
C SER A 291 35.02 0.16 4.69
N TYR A 292 36.17 -0.49 4.68
CA TYR A 292 37.47 0.16 4.88
C TYR A 292 37.78 1.19 3.79
N ALA A 293 37.54 0.85 2.52
CA ALA A 293 37.71 1.77 1.40
C ALA A 293 36.78 2.99 1.53
N TYR A 294 35.52 2.76 1.90
CA TYR A 294 34.54 3.84 2.10
C TYR A 294 34.92 4.78 3.24
N GLN A 295 35.46 4.26 4.35
CA GLN A 295 35.96 5.07 5.46
C GLN A 295 37.18 5.91 5.05
N ARG A 296 38.11 5.32 4.30
CA ARG A 296 39.33 6.00 3.83
C ARG A 296 39.05 7.12 2.82
N LEU A 297 37.94 7.04 2.08
CA LEU A 297 37.49 8.06 1.11
C LEU A 297 36.70 9.21 1.75
N ARG A 298 36.23 9.06 2.99
CA ARG A 298 35.68 10.18 3.78
C ARG A 298 36.84 10.93 4.45
N LEU A 299 37.50 11.80 3.68
CA LEU A 299 38.48 12.76 4.19
C LEU A 299 37.82 13.73 5.20
N PRO A 300 38.55 14.23 6.22
CA PRO A 300 38.03 15.13 7.26
C PRO A 300 37.31 16.34 6.66
N GLN A 301 36.11 16.66 7.18
CA GLN A 301 35.47 17.93 6.87
C GLN A 301 36.35 19.05 7.43
N GLU A 302 36.66 20.04 6.59
CA GLU A 302 37.41 21.24 6.97
C GLU A 302 36.76 21.93 8.17
N ASP A 303 37.43 21.87 9.33
CA ASP A 303 37.20 22.80 10.42
C ASP A 303 37.73 24.18 9.98
N THR A 304 36.93 24.90 9.18
CA THR A 304 37.13 26.34 8.95
C THR A 304 36.37 27.12 10.04
N SER A 305 37.01 27.25 11.21
CA SER A 305 36.79 28.33 12.20
C SER A 305 37.81 28.13 13.34
N ALA A 306 38.68 29.03 13.74
CA ALA A 306 38.71 30.47 13.56
C ALA A 306 40.16 30.97 13.72
N GLY A 307 40.61 31.81 12.77
CA GLY A 307 41.58 32.85 13.06
C GLY A 307 40.81 34.12 13.36
N THR A 308 40.75 34.50 14.63
CA THR A 308 40.78 35.88 15.17
C THR A 308 41.10 35.77 16.65
#